data_AF-A0A8X6WTN3-F1
#
_entry.id   AF-A0A8X6WTN3-F1
#
_cell.length_a   1.000
_cell.length_b   1.000
_cell.length_c   1.000
_cell.angle_alpha   90.00
_cell.angle_beta   90.00
_cell.angle_gamma   90.00
#
_symmetry.space_group_name_H-M   'P 1'
#
loop_
_entity.id
_entity.type
_entity.pdbx_description
1 polymer ?
#
loop_
_entity_poly.entity_id
_entity_poly.type
_entity_poly.pdbx_seq_one_letter_code
_entity_poly.pdbx_strand_id
1 'polypeptide(L)'
;MSKETLVVLNRKRGAIKAQITRIKDFMNNPDEKDKTHLESKLDTLKSLRIKLSDIRNEYYEVIADDSDLEPLESEILDLEDDCEDIQVKIKNIISNIALKNIAVTSCENSFKNIKLPDIQLPRFNGSYHDGLFFKNNFFFN
;
A
#
# COMPACT_ATOMS: atom_id res chain seq x y z
N MET A 1 -18.98 -15.64 -38.20
CA MET A 1 -19.11 -15.25 -36.77
C MET A 1 -17.94 -14.42 -36.24
N SER A 2 -16.74 -14.42 -36.84
CA SER A 2 -15.54 -13.78 -36.25
C SER A 2 -15.59 -12.24 -36.11
N LYS A 3 -16.15 -11.52 -37.09
CA LYS A 3 -16.09 -10.04 -37.11
C LYS A 3 -16.95 -9.37 -36.03
N GLU A 4 -18.13 -9.90 -35.74
CA GLU A 4 -19.03 -9.33 -34.73
C GLU A 4 -18.49 -9.54 -33.31
N THR A 5 -17.94 -10.73 -33.03
CA THR A 5 -17.26 -11.03 -31.78
C THR A 5 -16.06 -10.11 -31.55
N LEU A 6 -15.24 -9.86 -32.58
CA LEU A 6 -14.08 -8.98 -32.48
C LEU A 6 -14.46 -7.53 -32.12
N VAL A 7 -15.56 -7.02 -32.66
CA VAL A 7 -16.08 -5.68 -32.32
C VAL A 7 -16.48 -5.63 -30.84
N VAL A 8 -17.12 -6.69 -30.33
CA VAL A 8 -17.48 -6.78 -28.91
C VAL A 8 -16.24 -6.80 -28.02
N LEU A 9 -15.22 -7.60 -28.37
CA LEU A 9 -13.96 -7.64 -27.63
C LEU A 9 -13.26 -6.29 -27.58
N ASN A 10 -13.14 -5.60 -28.73
CA ASN A 10 -12.54 -4.27 -28.80
C ASN A 10 -13.28 -3.25 -27.95
N ARG A 11 -14.62 -3.34 -27.89
CA ARG A 11 -15.42 -2.48 -27.02
C ARG A 11 -15.20 -2.80 -25.54
N LYS A 12 -15.12 -4.08 -25.15
CA LYS A 12 -14.79 -4.49 -23.78
C LYS A 12 -13.41 -3.97 -23.39
N ARG A 13 -12.38 -4.15 -24.24
CA ARG A 13 -11.01 -3.64 -24.05
C ARG A 13 -11.00 -2.13 -23.86
N GLY A 14 -11.68 -1.40 -24.74
CA GLY A 14 -11.83 0.05 -24.64
C GLY A 14 -12.48 0.51 -23.33
N ALA A 15 -13.46 -0.23 -22.82
CA ALA A 15 -14.09 0.07 -21.53
C ALA A 15 -13.16 -0.19 -20.34
N ILE A 16 -12.29 -1.20 -20.41
CA ILE A 16 -11.24 -1.44 -19.41
C ILE A 16 -10.22 -0.31 -19.44
N LYS A 17 -9.69 0.02 -20.63
CA LYS A 17 -8.76 1.15 -20.83
C LYS A 17 -9.30 2.44 -20.23
N ALA A 18 -10.56 2.79 -20.53
CA ALA A 18 -11.20 3.98 -19.98
C ALA A 18 -11.33 3.97 -18.44
N GLN A 19 -11.42 2.80 -17.80
CA GLN A 19 -11.41 2.70 -16.35
C GLN A 19 -10.00 2.87 -15.78
N ILE A 20 -8.99 2.25 -16.41
CA ILE A 20 -7.59 2.43 -16.03
C ILE A 20 -7.21 3.92 -16.11
N THR A 21 -7.56 4.60 -17.21
CA THR A 21 -7.33 6.04 -17.38
C THR A 21 -7.99 6.85 -16.26
N ARG A 22 -9.25 6.56 -15.91
CA ARG A 22 -9.94 7.25 -14.79
C ARG A 22 -9.23 7.06 -13.45
N ILE A 23 -8.64 5.89 -13.19
CA ILE A 23 -7.85 5.66 -11.98
C ILE A 23 -6.52 6.44 -12.06
N LYS A 24 -5.88 6.47 -13.22
CA LYS A 24 -4.67 7.27 -13.48
C LYS A 24 -4.92 8.75 -13.23
N ASP A 25 -6.02 9.29 -13.74
CA ASP A 25 -6.42 10.69 -13.53
C ASP A 25 -6.71 10.97 -12.05
N PHE A 26 -7.40 10.06 -11.36
CA PHE A 26 -7.59 10.13 -9.92
C PHE A 26 -6.24 10.19 -9.18
N MET A 27 -5.24 9.42 -9.61
CA MET A 27 -3.91 9.44 -9.00
C MET A 27 -3.13 10.73 -9.27
N ASN A 28 -3.32 11.32 -10.45
CA ASN A 28 -2.66 12.57 -10.86
C ASN A 28 -3.30 13.82 -10.23
N ASN A 29 -4.53 13.72 -9.73
CA ASN A 29 -5.17 14.83 -9.02
C ASN A 29 -4.32 15.21 -7.78
N PRO A 30 -3.96 16.49 -7.55
CA PRO A 30 -3.18 16.90 -6.38
C PRO A 30 -3.90 16.75 -5.03
N ASP A 31 -5.22 16.56 -5.02
CA ASP A 31 -6.02 16.43 -3.81
C ASP A 31 -5.50 15.32 -2.88
N GLU A 32 -5.62 15.56 -1.57
CA GLU A 32 -5.30 14.57 -0.55
C GLU A 32 -6.21 13.34 -0.70
N LYS A 33 -5.60 12.15 -0.69
CA LYS A 33 -6.30 10.90 -0.93
C LYS A 33 -6.37 10.12 0.37
N ASP A 34 -7.59 9.85 0.79
CA ASP A 34 -7.83 8.97 1.93
C ASP A 34 -7.45 7.50 1.60
N LYS A 35 -7.02 6.78 2.64
CA LYS A 35 -6.61 5.37 2.55
C LYS A 35 -7.73 4.48 2.01
N THR A 36 -8.97 4.66 2.43
CA THR A 36 -10.09 3.82 1.99
C THR A 36 -10.39 4.01 0.50
N HIS A 37 -10.31 5.24 0.00
CA HIS A 37 -10.43 5.49 -1.45
C HIS A 37 -9.31 4.80 -2.23
N LEU A 38 -8.07 4.89 -1.75
CA LEU A 38 -6.91 4.23 -2.38
C LEU A 38 -7.06 2.70 -2.41
N GLU A 39 -7.49 2.09 -1.30
CA GLU A 39 -7.75 0.65 -1.21
C GLU A 39 -8.87 0.21 -2.19
N SER A 40 -9.95 0.98 -2.28
CA SER A 40 -11.02 0.70 -3.26
C SER A 40 -10.52 0.73 -4.72
N LYS A 41 -9.60 1.66 -5.05
CA LYS A 41 -8.97 1.68 -6.38
C LYS A 41 -8.06 0.48 -6.62
N LEU A 42 -7.35 -0.03 -5.60
CA LEU A 42 -6.57 -1.26 -5.71
C LEU A 42 -7.46 -2.47 -6.04
N ASP A 43 -8.60 -2.60 -5.38
CA ASP A 43 -9.52 -3.72 -5.65
C ASP A 43 -10.15 -3.61 -7.04
N THR A 44 -10.43 -2.39 -7.49
CA THR A 44 -10.86 -2.12 -8.86
C THR A 44 -9.79 -2.56 -9.86
N LEU A 45 -8.52 -2.20 -9.66
CA LEU A 45 -7.40 -2.62 -10.52
C LEU A 45 -7.23 -4.14 -10.59
N LYS A 46 -7.35 -4.84 -9.45
CA LYS A 46 -7.30 -6.31 -9.43
C LYS A 46 -8.39 -6.91 -10.31
N SER A 47 -9.63 -6.40 -10.20
CA SER A 47 -10.74 -6.85 -11.05
C SER A 47 -10.50 -6.55 -12.53
N LEU A 48 -9.94 -5.38 -12.85
CA LEU A 48 -9.63 -4.99 -14.24
C LEU A 48 -8.55 -5.88 -14.85
N ARG A 49 -7.50 -6.25 -14.12
CA ARG A 49 -6.48 -7.19 -14.61
C ARG A 49 -7.03 -8.56 -14.94
N ILE A 50 -7.91 -9.10 -14.09
CA ILE A 50 -8.57 -10.39 -14.37
C ILE A 50 -9.35 -10.29 -15.68
N LYS A 51 -10.18 -9.25 -15.83
CA LYS A 51 -10.96 -9.02 -17.07
C LYS A 51 -10.08 -8.80 -18.29
N LEU A 52 -8.92 -8.18 -18.13
CA LEU A 52 -7.97 -7.96 -19.22
C LEU A 52 -7.34 -9.29 -19.67
N SER A 53 -6.98 -10.16 -18.72
CA SER A 53 -6.51 -11.53 -18.99
C SER A 53 -7.59 -12.38 -19.68
N ASP A 54 -8.85 -12.30 -19.23
CA ASP A 54 -9.97 -13.00 -19.86
C ASP A 54 -10.13 -12.56 -21.33
N ILE A 55 -10.12 -11.25 -21.58
CA ILE A 55 -10.22 -10.69 -22.93
C ILE A 55 -9.03 -11.11 -23.80
N ARG A 56 -7.81 -11.13 -23.24
CA ARG A 56 -6.61 -11.60 -23.94
C ARG A 56 -6.82 -13.04 -24.43
N ASN A 57 -7.29 -13.93 -23.57
CA ASN A 57 -7.62 -15.31 -23.95
C ASN A 57 -8.72 -15.37 -25.02
N GLU A 58 -9.78 -14.57 -24.90
CA GLU A 58 -10.84 -14.48 -25.92
C GLU A 58 -10.28 -14.03 -27.29
N TYR A 59 -9.27 -13.15 -27.33
CA TYR A 59 -8.62 -12.75 -28.59
C TYR A 59 -7.85 -13.90 -29.23
N TYR A 60 -7.10 -14.69 -28.46
CA TYR A 60 -6.38 -15.88 -28.95
C TYR A 60 -7.32 -16.94 -29.57
N GLU A 61 -8.58 -17.02 -29.11
CA GLU A 61 -9.55 -17.95 -29.68
C GLU A 61 -10.20 -17.45 -30.99
N VAL A 62 -10.27 -16.13 -31.18
CA VAL A 62 -11.01 -15.51 -32.29
C VAL A 62 -10.11 -15.12 -33.46
N ILE A 63 -8.86 -14.72 -33.18
CA ILE A 63 -7.88 -14.29 -34.18
C ILE A 63 -7.04 -15.49 -34.60
N ALA A 64 -7.08 -15.82 -35.88
CA ALA A 64 -6.38 -16.99 -36.44
C ALA A 64 -4.99 -16.65 -37.02
N ASP A 65 -4.72 -15.37 -37.30
CA ASP A 65 -3.46 -14.90 -37.86
C ASP A 65 -2.67 -14.15 -36.80
N ASP A 66 -1.47 -14.63 -36.49
CA ASP A 66 -0.59 -14.04 -35.47
C ASP A 66 -0.24 -12.58 -35.79
N SER A 67 -0.22 -12.19 -37.07
CA SER A 67 0.08 -10.81 -37.48
C SER A 67 -0.97 -9.79 -37.05
N ASP A 68 -2.25 -10.21 -36.96
CA ASP A 68 -3.34 -9.38 -36.43
C ASP A 68 -3.36 -9.36 -34.89
N LEU A 69 -2.68 -10.32 -34.25
CA LEU A 69 -2.67 -10.51 -32.80
C LEU A 69 -1.54 -9.73 -32.11
N GLU A 70 -0.35 -9.67 -32.71
CA GLU A 70 0.81 -8.93 -32.18
C GLU A 70 0.50 -7.48 -31.73
N PRO A 71 -0.13 -6.61 -32.55
CA PRO A 71 -0.42 -5.23 -32.12
C PRO A 71 -1.39 -5.20 -30.94
N LEU A 72 -2.30 -6.17 -30.88
CA LEU A 72 -3.33 -6.30 -29.87
C LEU A 72 -2.75 -6.76 -28.53
N GLU A 73 -1.81 -7.69 -28.61
CA GLU A 73 -1.00 -8.17 -27.50
C GLU A 73 -0.13 -7.05 -26.92
N SER A 74 0.53 -6.26 -27.77
CA SER A 74 1.27 -5.07 -27.33
C SER A 74 0.38 -4.07 -26.58
N GLU A 75 -0.82 -3.78 -27.10
CA GLU A 75 -1.77 -2.88 -26.42
C GLU A 75 -2.22 -3.42 -25.06
N ILE A 76 -2.35 -4.75 -24.92
CA ILE A 76 -2.74 -5.37 -23.65
C ILE A 76 -1.60 -5.27 -22.65
N LEU A 77 -0.36 -5.54 -23.07
CA LEU A 77 0.83 -5.39 -22.23
C LEU A 77 0.97 -3.95 -21.71
N ASP A 78 0.78 -2.94 -22.59
CA ASP A 78 0.81 -1.53 -22.18
C ASP A 78 -0.23 -1.23 -21.07
N LEU A 79 -1.42 -1.84 -21.14
CA LEU A 79 -2.45 -1.68 -20.11
C LEU A 79 -2.12 -2.43 -18.81
N GLU A 80 -1.43 -3.56 -18.90
CA GLU A 80 -0.94 -4.31 -17.74
C GLU A 80 0.14 -3.52 -16.99
N ASP A 81 1.10 -2.95 -17.73
CA ASP A 81 2.15 -2.07 -17.21
C ASP A 81 1.56 -0.82 -16.54
N ASP A 82 0.60 -0.15 -17.20
CA ASP A 82 -0.13 0.98 -16.61
C ASP A 82 -0.81 0.59 -15.28
N CYS A 83 -1.40 -0.61 -15.21
CA CYS A 83 -2.00 -1.10 -13.98
C CYS A 83 -0.95 -1.32 -12.88
N GLU A 84 0.23 -1.86 -13.22
CA GLU A 84 1.35 -2.08 -12.28
C GLU A 84 1.88 -0.78 -11.71
N ASP A 85 2.17 0.18 -12.57
CA ASP A 85 2.63 1.51 -12.17
C ASP A 85 1.66 2.19 -11.21
N ILE A 86 0.36 2.17 -11.53
CA ILE A 86 -0.67 2.74 -10.68
C ILE A 86 -0.76 1.99 -9.34
N GLN A 87 -0.68 0.66 -9.36
CA GLN A 87 -0.75 -0.16 -8.16
C GLN A 87 0.41 0.13 -7.21
N VAL A 88 1.64 0.22 -7.72
CA VAL A 88 2.84 0.56 -6.94
C VAL A 88 2.71 1.96 -6.34
N LYS A 89 2.28 2.94 -7.14
CA LYS A 89 2.05 4.31 -6.65
C LYS A 89 1.03 4.35 -5.51
N ILE A 90 -0.11 3.67 -5.65
CA ILE A 90 -1.12 3.61 -4.58
C ILE A 90 -0.55 2.97 -3.31
N LYS A 91 0.11 1.82 -3.42
CA LYS A 91 0.71 1.12 -2.27
C LYS A 91 1.72 2.01 -1.53
N ASN A 92 2.54 2.75 -2.27
CA ASN A 92 3.49 3.69 -1.67
C ASN A 92 2.80 4.80 -0.88
N ILE A 93 1.73 5.38 -1.42
CA ILE A 93 0.96 6.41 -0.71
C ILE A 93 0.32 5.85 0.56
N ILE A 94 -0.31 4.66 0.49
CA ILE A 94 -0.91 4.01 1.66
C ILE A 94 0.14 3.75 2.75
N SER A 95 1.31 3.22 2.38
CA SER A 95 2.42 3.00 3.32
C SER A 95 2.89 4.30 3.97
N ASN A 96 3.00 5.38 3.20
CA ASN A 96 3.38 6.69 3.71
C ASN A 96 2.35 7.26 4.70
N ILE A 97 1.05 7.06 4.44
CA ILE A 97 -0.02 7.44 5.38
C ILE A 97 0.13 6.65 6.68
N ALA A 98 0.38 5.33 6.60
CA ALA A 98 0.57 4.49 7.78
C ALA A 98 1.78 4.95 8.63
N LEU A 99 2.91 5.28 8.00
CA LEU A 99 4.11 5.80 8.69
C LEU A 99 3.85 7.15 9.38
N LYS A 100 3.13 8.07 8.72
CA LYS A 100 2.76 9.36 9.31
C LYS A 100 1.91 9.17 10.58
N ASN A 101 0.94 8.26 10.54
CA ASN A 101 0.09 7.97 11.70
C ASN A 101 0.91 7.43 12.88
N ILE A 102 1.88 6.56 12.64
CA ILE A 102 2.78 6.04 13.68
C ILE A 102 3.62 7.16 14.30
N ALA A 103 4.20 8.03 13.46
CA ALA A 103 5.01 9.16 13.93
C ALA A 103 4.18 10.12 14.80
N VAL A 104 2.94 10.44 14.42
CA VAL A 104 2.04 11.29 15.22
C VAL A 104 1.74 10.64 16.58
N THR A 105 1.41 9.35 16.63
CA THR A 105 1.20 8.64 17.90
C THR A 105 2.46 8.54 18.77
N SER A 106 3.66 8.57 18.17
CA SER A 106 4.92 8.57 18.92
C SER A 106 5.31 9.95 19.44
N CYS A 107 4.82 11.04 18.84
CA CYS A 107 5.12 12.42 19.23
C CYS A 107 4.10 13.03 20.20
N GLU A 108 2.89 12.47 20.30
CA GLU A 108 1.85 12.93 21.25
C GLU A 108 2.06 12.41 22.69
N ASN A 109 3.04 11.53 22.90
CA ASN A 109 3.62 11.36 24.22
C ASN A 109 4.49 12.58 24.52
N SER A 110 3.80 13.64 24.96
CA SER A 110 4.37 14.72 25.74
C SER A 110 5.19 14.10 26.88
N PHE A 111 6.48 13.87 26.65
CA PHE A 111 7.48 13.74 27.70
C PHE A 111 7.58 15.10 28.40
N LYS A 112 6.54 15.49 29.13
CA LYS A 112 6.60 16.52 30.16
C LYS A 112 7.54 15.96 31.21
N ASN A 113 8.83 16.26 31.08
CA ASN A 113 9.85 16.18 32.12
C ASN A 113 9.57 15.10 33.18
N ILE A 114 9.56 13.82 32.77
CA ILE A 114 9.48 12.72 33.72
C ILE A 114 10.79 12.74 34.49
N LYS A 115 10.82 13.46 35.60
CA LYS A 115 11.92 13.40 36.56
C LYS A 115 11.79 12.07 37.29
N LEU A 116 12.89 11.32 37.35
CA LEU A 116 12.96 10.18 38.25
C LEU A 116 12.69 10.67 39.68
N PRO A 117 11.92 9.94 40.50
CA PRO A 117 11.77 10.27 41.91
C PRO A 117 13.16 10.32 42.55
N ASP A 118 13.39 11.30 43.43
CA ASP A 118 14.67 11.40 44.15
C ASP A 118 14.81 10.19 45.08
N ILE A 119 15.64 9.23 44.66
CA ILE A 119 16.02 8.09 45.48
C ILE A 119 17.16 8.54 46.38
N GLN A 120 16.96 8.46 47.69
CA GLN A 120 18.04 8.74 48.62
C GLN A 120 19.06 7.61 48.57
N LEU A 121 20.28 7.94 48.15
CA LEU A 121 21.40 7.01 48.22
C LEU A 121 21.64 6.63 49.68
N PRO A 122 21.75 5.33 50.00
CA PRO A 122 22.04 4.93 51.36
C PRO A 122 23.42 5.45 51.75
N ARG A 123 23.49 6.23 52.84
CA ARG A 123 24.75 6.73 53.38
C ARG A 123 25.41 5.62 54.19
N PHE A 124 26.50 5.07 53.67
CA PHE A 124 27.33 4.13 54.42
C PHE A 124 28.23 4.90 55.38
N ASN A 125 28.09 4.62 56.68
CA ASN A 125 28.85 5.26 57.76
C ASN A 125 30.10 4.45 58.19
N GLY A 126 30.42 3.35 57.48
CA GLY A 126 31.56 2.48 57.80
C GLY A 126 31.27 1.35 58.79
N SER A 127 30.04 1.22 59.29
CA SER A 127 29.65 0.12 60.19
C SER A 127 29.40 -1.18 59.41
N TYR A 128 30.13 -2.24 59.74
CA TYR A 128 29.94 -3.56 59.13
C TYR A 128 28.55 -4.17 59.40
N HIS A 129 27.88 -3.76 60.47
CA HIS A 129 26.49 -4.17 60.76
C HIS A 129 25.47 -3.56 59.80
N ASP A 130 25.80 -2.44 59.14
CA ASP A 130 24.89 -1.72 58.23
C ASP A 130 24.94 -2.25 56.79
N GLY A 131 25.93 -3.09 56.46
CA GLY A 131 26.10 -3.67 55.13
C GLY A 131 24.98 -4.62 54.70
N LEU A 132 24.27 -5.25 55.65
CA LEU A 132 23.11 -6.11 55.34
C LEU A 132 21.90 -5.33 54.84
N PHE A 133 21.72 -4.08 55.27
CA PHE A 133 20.62 -3.21 54.81
C PHE A 133 20.83 -2.70 53.37
N PHE A 134 22.06 -2.66 52.88
CA PHE A 134 22.39 -2.16 51.55
C PHE A 134 21.92 -3.09 50.41
N LYS A 135 21.77 -4.39 50.67
CA LYS A 135 21.34 -5.37 49.66
C LYS A 135 19.86 -5.29 49.31
N ASN A 136 19.01 -4.72 50.18
CA ASN A 136 17.56 -4.82 50.03
C ASN A 136 16.89 -3.60 49.40
N ASN A 137 17.62 -2.52 49.12
CA ASN A 137 17.04 -1.26 48.60
C ASN A 137 17.09 -1.11 47.07
N PHE A 138 17.56 -2.12 46.32
CA PHE A 138 17.63 -2.06 44.85
C PHE A 138 16.54 -2.86 44.13
N PHE A 139 15.61 -3.48 44.87
CA PHE A 139 14.45 -4.14 44.25
C PHE A 139 13.30 -3.13 44.14
N PHE A 140 13.05 -2.66 42.92
CA PHE A 140 11.82 -1.96 42.57
C PHE A 140 10.66 -2.95 42.67
N ASN A 141 9.67 -2.62 43.50
CA ASN A 141 8.38 -3.30 43.58
C ASN A 141 7.40 -2.61 42.62
#